data_AF-A0AAU7AYE1-F1
#
_entry.id   AF-A0AAU7AYE1-F1
#
_cell.length_a   1.000
_cell.length_b   1.000
_cell.length_c   1.000
_cell.angle_alpha   90.00
_cell.angle_beta   90.00
_cell.angle_gamma   90.00
#
_symmetry.space_group_name_H-M   'P 1'
#
loop_
_entity.id
_entity.type
_entity.pdbx_description
1 polymer ?
#
loop_
_entity_poly.entity_id
_entity_poly.type
_entity_poly.pdbx_seq_one_letter_code
_entity_poly.pdbx_strand_id
1 'polypeptide(L)'
;MPRSVAIALALSSLLVGLTACAVAATSTAKNAYMGRTCLPPKGHKVADCRVGRNGAPDLSRKAFRALHDQEVTITNRLRGLAPNPAAGGARDWPLLDSLGQPMGRVSANENGYMTLTDTAGRTYGVAQANSRGRGCAADPQQDRSHFLMQIVALKARASGTQAFVDQAALDRTTPSGKAAFDALVGQRGGGTGCGPALKERNAVRQLRSPNVGKAAHARLGDGTLNTVTEYDAKPEFGNVLYFSSNTTDVSAGGIARGMVKVGTPVVTLDAFPYCDPNSDGTLLWRYVAIRTGATAAGHRKRMYGWIPARCPARLKDVAPPR
;
A
#
# COMPACT_ATOMS: atom_id res chain seq x y z
N MET A 1 82.12 -1.07 -43.61
CA MET A 1 81.27 -2.28 -43.48
C MET A 1 79.82 -1.90 -43.74
N PRO A 2 79.02 -2.78 -44.36
CA PRO A 2 78.46 -2.47 -45.68
C PRO A 2 76.93 -2.25 -45.70
N ARG A 3 76.50 -1.65 -46.80
CA ARG A 3 75.17 -1.76 -47.42
C ARG A 3 74.82 -3.24 -47.65
N SER A 4 73.55 -3.62 -47.56
CA SER A 4 72.81 -4.19 -48.70
C SER A 4 71.42 -4.74 -48.31
N VAL A 5 70.53 -4.58 -49.28
CA VAL A 5 69.10 -4.89 -49.37
C VAL A 5 68.87 -6.34 -49.82
N ALA A 6 67.80 -6.99 -49.33
CA ALA A 6 66.94 -7.99 -50.03
C ALA A 6 65.87 -8.49 -49.02
N ILE A 7 64.58 -8.11 -49.06
CA ILE A 7 63.45 -8.51 -49.94
C ILE A 7 63.27 -10.03 -50.13
N ALA A 8 62.25 -10.59 -49.47
CA ALA A 8 61.25 -11.58 -49.95
C ALA A 8 60.35 -11.97 -48.75
N LEU A 9 59.12 -11.47 -48.56
CA LEU A 9 57.81 -11.80 -49.18
C LEU A 9 57.35 -13.26 -49.03
N ALA A 10 56.09 -13.41 -48.60
CA ALA A 10 55.24 -14.61 -48.42
C ALA A 10 55.28 -15.24 -47.01
N LEU A 11 54.18 -15.60 -46.34
CA LEU A 11 52.77 -15.71 -46.69
C LEU A 11 51.96 -15.81 -45.37
N SER A 12 50.76 -15.22 -45.35
CA SER A 12 49.50 -15.64 -44.69
C SER A 12 49.59 -16.56 -43.46
N SER A 13 48.97 -16.28 -42.31
CA SER A 13 47.51 -16.19 -42.15
C SER A 13 47.15 -15.81 -40.71
N LEU A 14 46.26 -14.84 -40.57
CA LEU A 14 45.05 -14.89 -39.74
C LEU A 14 45.09 -15.80 -38.48
N LEU A 15 45.19 -15.20 -37.28
CA LEU A 15 44.11 -15.30 -36.29
C LEU A 15 44.37 -14.28 -35.17
N VAL A 16 43.58 -13.21 -35.19
CA VAL A 16 43.42 -12.28 -34.08
C VAL A 16 42.64 -13.03 -32.98
N GLY A 17 43.38 -13.69 -32.08
CA GLY A 17 42.84 -14.28 -30.85
C GLY A 17 42.70 -13.22 -29.77
N LEU A 18 41.76 -12.29 -29.97
CA LEU A 18 41.30 -11.36 -28.93
C LEU A 18 40.53 -12.17 -27.87
N THR A 19 41.23 -12.91 -27.02
CA THR A 19 40.67 -13.39 -25.75
C THR A 19 40.68 -12.24 -24.75
N ALA A 20 39.84 -11.24 -25.04
CA ALA A 20 39.17 -10.53 -23.97
C ALA A 20 38.36 -11.61 -23.25
N CYS A 21 38.77 -11.98 -22.04
CA CYS A 21 37.85 -12.54 -21.06
C CYS A 21 36.81 -11.46 -20.79
N ALA A 22 35.83 -11.35 -21.70
CA ALA A 22 34.50 -10.95 -21.35
C ALA A 22 34.05 -12.01 -20.35
N VAL A 23 34.31 -11.72 -19.06
CA VAL A 23 33.38 -12.13 -18.03
C VAL A 23 32.09 -11.46 -18.45
N ALA A 24 31.34 -12.15 -19.32
CA ALA A 24 29.91 -12.03 -19.33
C ALA A 24 29.53 -12.36 -17.89
N ALA A 25 29.44 -11.32 -17.07
CA ALA A 25 28.28 -11.19 -16.22
C ALA A 25 27.12 -11.39 -17.19
N THR A 26 26.73 -12.66 -17.37
CA THR A 26 25.36 -13.01 -17.65
C THR A 26 24.63 -12.20 -16.61
N SER A 27 24.13 -11.05 -17.04
CA SER A 27 23.03 -10.43 -16.36
C SER A 27 22.07 -11.59 -16.24
N THR A 28 21.94 -12.10 -15.03
CA THR A 28 20.83 -12.94 -14.67
C THR A 28 19.67 -12.05 -15.06
N ALA A 29 19.15 -12.30 -16.26
CA ALA A 29 17.99 -11.62 -16.77
C ALA A 29 17.01 -11.72 -15.62
N LYS A 30 16.75 -10.59 -14.95
CA LYS A 30 15.84 -10.53 -13.82
C LYS A 30 14.61 -11.24 -14.31
N ASN A 31 14.35 -12.44 -13.78
CA ASN A 31 13.31 -13.33 -14.27
C ASN A 31 12.09 -12.46 -14.50
N ALA A 32 11.76 -12.20 -15.77
CA ALA A 32 10.63 -11.37 -16.11
C ALA A 32 9.44 -12.11 -15.50
N TYR A 33 8.74 -11.45 -14.58
CA TYR A 33 7.59 -12.01 -13.89
C TYR A 33 6.54 -12.35 -14.95
N MET A 34 6.57 -13.58 -15.45
CA MET A 34 5.51 -14.16 -16.24
C MET A 34 4.44 -14.56 -15.22
N GLY A 35 3.30 -13.86 -15.21
CA GLY A 35 2.21 -13.99 -14.23
C GLY A 35 1.52 -15.37 -14.11
N ARG A 36 2.28 -16.46 -14.24
CA ARG A 36 1.91 -17.87 -14.10
C ARG A 36 2.53 -18.55 -12.86
N THR A 37 3.46 -17.93 -12.14
CA THR A 37 4.02 -18.50 -10.89
C THR A 37 3.53 -17.75 -9.65
N CYS A 38 2.22 -17.76 -9.44
CA CYS A 38 1.67 -17.80 -8.08
C CYS A 38 1.42 -19.28 -7.74
N LEU A 39 2.49 -20.08 -7.64
CA LEU A 39 2.33 -21.46 -7.19
C LEU A 39 1.87 -21.40 -5.73
N PRO A 40 0.67 -21.88 -5.38
CA PRO A 40 0.25 -21.93 -3.99
C PRO A 40 1.21 -22.87 -3.25
N PRO A 41 1.81 -22.47 -2.11
CA PRO A 41 2.48 -23.43 -1.27
C PRO A 41 1.46 -24.51 -0.88
N LYS A 42 1.83 -25.78 -1.00
CA LYS A 42 0.97 -26.89 -0.60
C LYS A 42 0.43 -26.64 0.83
N GLY A 43 -0.89 -26.56 0.97
CA GLY A 43 -1.58 -26.34 2.23
C GLY A 43 -1.98 -24.88 2.47
N HIS A 44 -3.27 -24.57 2.22
CA HIS A 44 -4.10 -23.47 2.75
C HIS A 44 -3.56 -22.03 2.86
N LYS A 45 -2.34 -21.71 2.45
CA LYS A 45 -1.74 -20.38 2.61
C LYS A 45 -1.59 -19.72 1.26
N VAL A 46 -2.44 -18.75 0.96
CA VAL A 46 -2.13 -17.79 -0.10
C VAL A 46 -1.17 -16.76 0.48
N ALA A 47 0.09 -17.19 0.67
CA ALA A 47 1.09 -16.40 1.36
C ALA A 47 1.56 -15.23 0.49
N ASP A 48 2.05 -15.51 -0.72
CA ASP A 48 2.85 -14.48 -1.40
C ASP A 48 2.14 -13.74 -2.52
N CYS A 49 1.20 -14.36 -3.25
CA CYS A 49 0.46 -13.64 -4.29
C CYS A 49 -0.89 -14.23 -4.69
N ARG A 50 -1.75 -13.37 -5.25
CA ARG A 50 -2.92 -13.69 -6.07
C ARG A 50 -2.93 -12.85 -7.33
N VAL A 51 -3.76 -13.25 -8.27
CA VAL A 51 -4.03 -12.49 -9.49
C VAL A 51 -5.53 -12.39 -9.67
N GLY A 52 -6.03 -11.17 -9.91
CA GLY A 52 -7.42 -10.94 -10.27
C GLY A 52 -7.77 -11.59 -11.61
N ARG A 53 -9.06 -11.68 -11.92
CA ARG A 53 -9.57 -12.24 -13.18
C ARG A 53 -8.91 -11.63 -14.43
N ASN A 54 -8.58 -10.35 -14.39
CA ASN A 54 -8.02 -9.59 -15.51
C ASN A 54 -6.52 -9.33 -15.36
N GLY A 55 -5.83 -10.04 -14.46
CA GLY A 55 -4.37 -9.94 -14.31
C GLY A 55 -3.90 -8.94 -13.27
N ALA A 56 -4.78 -8.26 -12.51
CA ALA A 56 -4.34 -7.33 -11.47
C ALA A 56 -3.58 -8.09 -10.38
N PRO A 57 -2.31 -7.76 -10.10
CA PRO A 57 -1.53 -8.48 -9.11
C PRO A 57 -1.94 -8.09 -7.68
N ASP A 58 -1.90 -9.06 -6.79
CA ASP A 58 -2.07 -8.90 -5.36
C ASP A 58 -0.87 -9.57 -4.66
N LEU A 59 0.11 -8.77 -4.26
CA LEU A 59 1.42 -9.24 -3.81
C LEU A 59 1.61 -8.97 -2.32
N SER A 60 2.07 -9.96 -1.56
CA SER A 60 2.49 -9.75 -0.17
C SER A 60 3.60 -8.70 -0.09
N ARG A 61 3.82 -8.15 1.11
CA ARG A 61 4.97 -7.25 1.35
C ARG A 61 6.28 -7.89 0.92
N LYS A 62 6.46 -9.17 1.27
CA LYS A 62 7.65 -9.96 0.94
C LYS A 62 7.79 -10.16 -0.57
N ALA A 63 6.72 -10.56 -1.24
CA ALA A 63 6.71 -10.74 -2.69
C ALA A 63 7.00 -9.43 -3.43
N PHE A 64 6.38 -8.33 -2.99
CA PHE A 64 6.63 -7.02 -3.58
C PHE A 64 8.09 -6.60 -3.41
N ARG A 65 8.66 -6.76 -2.21
CA ARG A 65 10.07 -6.45 -1.97
C ARG A 65 10.98 -7.30 -2.85
N ALA A 66 10.73 -8.61 -2.95
CA ALA A 66 11.53 -9.51 -3.78
C ALA A 66 11.50 -9.13 -5.27
N LEU A 67 10.35 -8.66 -5.78
CA LEU A 67 10.17 -8.34 -7.19
C LEU A 67 10.65 -6.93 -7.57
N HIS A 68 10.44 -5.97 -6.67
CA HIS A 68 10.65 -4.55 -6.97
C HIS A 68 11.83 -3.94 -6.22
N ASP A 69 12.44 -4.65 -5.27
CA ASP A 69 13.44 -4.12 -4.33
C ASP A 69 12.94 -2.85 -3.62
N GLN A 70 11.67 -2.89 -3.21
CA GLN A 70 10.94 -1.75 -2.67
C GLN A 70 10.17 -2.10 -1.42
N GLU A 71 10.07 -1.11 -0.53
CA GLU A 71 9.37 -1.24 0.73
C GLU A 71 8.00 -0.60 0.63
N VAL A 72 6.96 -1.42 0.50
CA VAL A 72 5.62 -0.88 0.34
C VAL A 72 5.13 -0.29 1.65
N THR A 73 5.44 -0.85 2.82
CA THR A 73 5.05 -0.25 4.11
C THR A 73 6.10 -0.43 5.18
N ILE A 74 6.31 0.64 5.94
CA ILE A 74 7.12 0.65 7.15
C ILE A 74 6.20 0.56 8.37
N THR A 75 6.75 0.16 9.51
CA THR A 75 6.03 0.22 10.79
C THR A 75 6.97 0.79 11.82
N ASN A 76 6.81 2.06 12.14
CA ASN A 76 7.59 2.71 13.18
C ASN A 76 6.67 3.32 14.22
N ARG A 77 6.81 2.90 15.47
CA ARG A 77 6.00 3.42 16.57
C ARG A 77 6.35 4.87 16.85
N LEU A 78 5.33 5.71 16.94
CA LEU A 78 5.43 7.11 17.32
C LEU A 78 5.17 7.23 18.82
N ARG A 79 6.03 7.97 19.55
CA ARG A 79 5.86 8.24 20.99
C ARG A 79 5.43 9.68 21.29
N GLY A 80 5.38 10.54 20.28
CA GLY A 80 4.97 11.93 20.38
C GLY A 80 4.71 12.51 19.00
N LEU A 81 4.27 13.77 18.97
CA LEU A 81 4.04 14.56 17.75
C LEU A 81 4.80 15.86 17.87
N ALA A 82 5.40 16.38 16.81
CA ALA A 82 6.06 17.69 16.86
C ALA A 82 5.05 18.83 17.15
N PRO A 83 5.51 19.99 17.66
CA PRO A 83 4.70 21.20 17.71
C PRO A 83 4.14 21.56 16.32
N ASN A 84 2.87 21.90 16.22
CA ASN A 84 2.24 22.36 14.98
C ASN A 84 2.21 23.90 14.95
N PRO A 85 2.96 24.57 14.05
CA PRO A 85 2.92 26.02 13.92
C PRO A 85 1.54 26.57 13.58
N ALA A 86 0.74 25.84 12.79
CA ALA A 86 -0.63 26.24 12.44
C ALA A 86 -1.61 26.16 13.62
N ALA A 87 -1.24 25.46 14.71
CA ALA A 87 -1.99 25.39 15.95
C ALA A 87 -1.31 26.16 17.09
N GLY A 88 -0.55 27.22 16.76
CA GLY A 88 0.12 28.06 17.77
C GLY A 88 1.20 27.32 18.58
N GLY A 89 1.80 26.27 18.00
CA GLY A 89 2.80 25.42 18.67
C GLY A 89 2.20 24.25 19.46
N ALA A 90 0.87 24.13 19.57
CA ALA A 90 0.25 22.93 20.13
C ALA A 90 0.61 21.70 19.30
N ARG A 91 0.78 20.53 19.93
CA ARG A 91 1.04 19.26 19.25
C ARG A 91 -0.25 18.63 18.74
N ASP A 92 -1.03 19.40 17.98
CA ASP A 92 -2.34 19.01 17.43
C ASP A 92 -2.28 19.02 15.90
N TRP A 93 -2.60 17.89 15.27
CA TRP A 93 -2.45 17.70 13.82
C TRP A 93 -3.74 17.18 13.18
N PRO A 94 -4.20 17.79 12.08
CA PRO A 94 -5.38 17.31 11.37
C PRO A 94 -5.11 15.93 10.74
N LEU A 95 -6.15 15.10 10.72
CA LEU A 95 -6.16 13.82 10.02
C LEU A 95 -6.95 13.98 8.72
N LEU A 96 -6.35 13.59 7.59
CA LEU A 96 -6.95 13.73 6.26
C LEU A 96 -7.14 12.36 5.57
N ASP A 97 -8.15 12.27 4.71
CA ASP A 97 -8.29 11.14 3.78
C ASP A 97 -7.45 11.33 2.50
N SER A 98 -7.50 10.38 1.57
CA SER A 98 -6.70 10.47 0.31
C SER A 98 -7.15 11.59 -0.63
N LEU A 99 -8.30 12.21 -0.37
CA LEU A 99 -8.85 13.34 -1.11
C LEU A 99 -8.65 14.67 -0.37
N GLY A 100 -7.88 14.67 0.72
CA GLY A 100 -7.62 15.85 1.55
C GLY A 100 -8.80 16.24 2.45
N GLN A 101 -9.80 15.37 2.60
CA GLN A 101 -10.97 15.68 3.41
C GLN A 101 -10.71 15.38 4.90
N PRO A 102 -11.20 16.22 5.83
CA PRO A 102 -11.01 15.99 7.26
C PRO A 102 -11.62 14.68 7.75
N MET A 103 -10.87 13.97 8.59
CA MET A 103 -11.26 12.74 9.28
C MET A 103 -11.24 12.86 10.80
N GLY A 104 -10.73 13.97 11.33
CA GLY A 104 -10.52 14.19 12.76
C GLY A 104 -9.19 14.90 13.01
N ARG A 105 -8.65 14.73 14.21
CA ARG A 105 -7.34 15.24 14.61
C ARG A 105 -6.66 14.28 15.58
N VAL A 106 -5.33 14.31 15.61
CA VAL A 106 -4.53 13.63 16.62
C VAL A 106 -3.72 14.67 17.37
N SER A 107 -3.77 14.61 18.70
CA SER A 107 -3.07 15.55 19.57
C SER A 107 -2.16 14.78 20.52
N ALA A 108 -1.10 15.42 21.02
CA ALA A 108 -0.24 14.88 22.06
C ALA A 108 -0.01 15.92 23.17
N ASN A 109 0.07 15.49 24.43
CA ASN A 109 0.54 16.36 25.51
C ASN A 109 2.08 16.35 25.61
N GLU A 110 2.64 17.10 26.56
CA GLU A 110 4.09 17.20 26.78
C GLU A 110 4.75 15.86 27.11
N ASN A 111 4.01 14.96 27.77
CA ASN A 111 4.46 13.62 28.13
C ASN A 111 4.33 12.61 26.97
N GLY A 112 3.88 13.05 25.78
CA GLY A 112 3.70 12.20 24.60
C GLY A 112 2.43 11.34 24.62
N TYR A 113 1.56 11.49 25.62
CA TYR A 113 0.25 10.83 25.59
C TYR A 113 -0.59 11.40 24.47
N MET A 114 -1.01 10.54 23.56
CA MET A 114 -1.78 10.93 22.39
C MET A 114 -3.28 10.73 22.59
N THR A 115 -4.05 11.64 22.04
CA THR A 115 -5.51 11.56 21.92
C THR A 115 -5.94 11.65 20.47
N LEU A 116 -6.96 10.89 20.10
CA LEU A 116 -7.62 10.95 18.80
C LEU A 116 -8.97 11.61 18.99
N THR A 117 -9.26 12.68 18.25
CA THR A 117 -10.58 13.31 18.22
C THR A 117 -11.22 13.06 16.85
N ASP A 118 -12.43 12.53 16.87
CA ASP A 118 -13.17 12.14 15.67
C ASP A 118 -13.92 13.31 15.02
N THR A 119 -14.65 13.07 13.92
CA THR A 119 -15.38 14.14 13.21
C THR A 119 -16.57 14.70 14.00
N ALA A 120 -17.02 14.01 15.05
CA ALA A 120 -18.09 14.46 15.94
C ALA A 120 -17.55 15.16 17.21
N GLY A 121 -16.23 15.32 17.33
CA GLY A 121 -15.58 15.94 18.50
C GLY A 121 -15.37 14.99 19.68
N ARG A 122 -15.67 13.69 19.54
CA ARG A 122 -15.42 12.70 20.61
C ARG A 122 -13.95 12.37 20.66
N THR A 123 -13.41 12.26 21.87
CA THR A 123 -11.98 12.06 22.10
C THR A 123 -11.69 10.70 22.73
N TYR A 124 -10.64 10.05 22.22
CA TYR A 124 -10.21 8.71 22.60
C TYR A 124 -8.73 8.74 22.97
N GLY A 125 -8.34 7.98 24.00
CA GLY A 125 -6.92 7.74 24.25
C GLY A 125 -6.31 6.88 23.13
N VAL A 126 -5.09 7.17 22.71
CA VAL A 126 -4.38 6.38 21.70
C VAL A 126 -3.52 5.31 22.37
N ALA A 127 -3.83 4.04 22.11
CA ALA A 127 -3.03 2.91 22.58
C ALA A 127 -1.70 2.80 21.81
N GLN A 128 -1.77 3.03 20.51
CA GLN A 128 -0.65 2.89 19.61
C GLN A 128 -0.79 3.83 18.42
N ALA A 129 0.32 4.47 18.05
CA ALA A 129 0.45 5.24 16.84
C ALA A 129 1.66 4.72 16.07
N ASN A 130 1.50 4.43 14.78
CA ASN A 130 2.58 3.99 13.91
C ASN A 130 2.62 4.82 12.62
N SER A 131 3.82 5.20 12.18
CA SER A 131 4.04 5.58 10.79
C SER A 131 4.00 4.33 9.90
N ARG A 132 3.21 4.41 8.82
CA ARG A 132 3.02 3.37 7.80
C ARG A 132 3.70 3.69 6.47
N GLY A 133 4.45 4.79 6.42
CA GLY A 133 5.17 5.26 5.24
C GLY A 133 4.32 6.16 4.35
N ARG A 134 4.61 6.14 3.05
CA ARG A 134 3.85 6.88 2.04
C ARG A 134 2.54 6.16 1.70
N GLY A 135 1.47 6.95 1.61
CA GLY A 135 0.20 6.53 1.04
C GLY A 135 0.03 7.04 -0.39
N CYS A 136 -1.14 6.84 -0.94
CA CYS A 136 -1.56 7.40 -2.21
C CYS A 136 -2.59 8.51 -1.97
N ALA A 137 -2.21 9.75 -2.24
CA ALA A 137 -3.13 10.89 -2.22
C ALA A 137 -3.45 11.38 -3.64
N ALA A 138 -4.67 11.90 -3.79
CA ALA A 138 -5.18 12.49 -5.01
C ALA A 138 -4.42 13.77 -5.38
N ASP A 139 -4.20 14.62 -4.37
CA ASP A 139 -3.47 15.86 -4.51
C ASP A 139 -1.94 15.60 -4.44
N PRO A 140 -1.15 16.03 -5.44
CA PRO A 140 0.30 15.84 -5.44
C PRO A 140 1.01 16.52 -4.27
N GLN A 141 0.47 17.61 -3.73
CA GLN A 141 1.08 18.27 -2.58
C GLN A 141 0.91 17.43 -1.32
N GLN A 142 -0.30 16.95 -1.06
CA GLN A 142 -0.58 16.01 0.03
C GLN A 142 0.28 14.74 -0.08
N ASP A 143 0.41 14.16 -1.27
CA ASP A 143 1.22 12.96 -1.54
C ASP A 143 2.70 13.14 -1.16
N ARG A 144 3.22 14.38 -1.30
CA ARG A 144 4.61 14.72 -0.99
C ARG A 144 4.82 15.11 0.47
N SER A 145 3.88 15.85 1.06
CA SER A 145 4.03 16.42 2.41
C SER A 145 3.42 15.57 3.51
N HIS A 146 2.60 14.58 3.20
CA HIS A 146 1.95 13.73 4.21
C HIS A 146 2.49 12.30 4.21
N PHE A 147 2.35 11.64 5.36
CA PHE A 147 2.56 10.20 5.52
C PHE A 147 1.30 9.54 6.06
N LEU A 148 1.20 8.24 5.86
CA LEU A 148 0.11 7.42 6.38
C LEU A 148 0.41 7.06 7.84
N MET A 149 -0.47 7.46 8.74
CA MET A 149 -0.42 7.12 10.16
C MET A 149 -1.50 6.10 10.49
N GLN A 150 -1.14 5.03 11.19
CA GLN A 150 -2.08 4.11 11.82
C GLN A 150 -2.23 4.48 13.29
N ILE A 151 -3.47 4.60 13.75
CA ILE A 151 -3.81 4.99 15.12
C ILE A 151 -4.75 3.91 15.67
N VAL A 152 -4.35 3.26 16.75
CA VAL A 152 -5.20 2.36 17.55
C VAL A 152 -5.76 3.16 18.70
N ALA A 153 -7.07 3.32 18.74
CA ALA A 153 -7.77 4.15 19.72
C ALA A 153 -8.51 3.28 20.74
N LEU A 154 -8.28 3.59 22.02
CA LEU A 154 -8.94 2.95 23.15
C LEU A 154 -10.43 3.30 23.14
N LYS A 155 -11.28 2.28 23.30
CA LYS A 155 -12.75 2.42 23.42
C LYS A 155 -13.45 3.03 22.19
N ALA A 156 -12.74 3.27 21.08
CA ALA A 156 -13.36 3.63 19.81
C ALA A 156 -14.10 2.42 19.24
N ARG A 157 -15.24 2.64 18.57
CA ARG A 157 -16.04 1.54 18.01
C ARG A 157 -15.29 0.77 16.93
N ALA A 158 -14.42 1.49 16.21
CA ALA A 158 -13.59 0.95 15.13
C ALA A 158 -12.19 0.51 15.58
N SER A 159 -11.89 0.53 16.88
CA SER A 159 -10.56 0.28 17.46
C SER A 159 -9.44 1.22 16.98
N GLY A 160 -9.73 2.19 16.11
CA GLY A 160 -8.73 3.06 15.52
C GLY A 160 -9.06 3.57 14.12
N THR A 161 -8.07 4.22 13.50
CA THR A 161 -8.14 4.71 12.12
C THR A 161 -6.78 4.64 11.43
N GLN A 162 -6.79 4.82 10.11
CA GLN A 162 -5.61 5.26 9.38
C GLN A 162 -5.93 6.61 8.72
N ALA A 163 -4.95 7.49 8.64
CA ALA A 163 -5.13 8.81 8.02
C ALA A 163 -3.80 9.37 7.50
N PHE A 164 -3.90 10.33 6.58
CA PHE A 164 -2.77 11.17 6.21
C PHE A 164 -2.54 12.25 7.26
N VAL A 165 -1.29 12.42 7.64
CA VAL A 165 -0.82 13.46 8.56
C VAL A 165 0.41 14.11 7.94
N ASP A 166 0.56 15.42 8.10
CA ASP A 166 1.73 16.12 7.61
C ASP A 166 3.00 15.52 8.23
N GLN A 167 4.04 15.30 7.42
CA GLN A 167 5.32 14.75 7.86
C GLN A 167 6.04 15.63 8.89
N ALA A 168 5.68 16.92 8.98
CA ALA A 168 6.13 17.81 10.04
C ALA A 168 5.63 17.36 11.43
N ALA A 169 4.58 16.55 11.52
CA ALA A 169 4.12 15.96 12.78
C ALA A 169 5.12 14.95 13.39
N LEU A 170 6.09 14.46 12.62
CA LEU A 170 7.12 13.57 13.12
C LEU A 170 8.14 14.36 13.95
N ASP A 171 8.15 14.14 15.26
CA ASP A 171 9.07 14.83 16.18
C ASP A 171 10.51 14.34 16.00
N ARG A 172 11.24 15.00 15.11
CA ARG A 172 12.64 14.68 14.76
C ARG A 172 13.63 14.95 15.89
N THR A 173 13.21 15.61 16.97
CA THR A 173 14.04 15.81 18.17
C THR A 173 14.06 14.56 19.06
N THR A 174 13.09 13.66 18.90
CA THR A 174 13.03 12.38 19.63
C THR A 174 13.60 11.23 18.81
N PRO A 175 14.20 10.21 19.43
CA PRO A 175 14.65 9.01 18.72
C PRO A 175 13.55 8.34 17.90
N SER A 176 12.32 8.28 18.43
CA SER A 176 11.19 7.63 17.76
C SER A 176 10.73 8.38 16.50
N GLY A 177 10.61 9.70 16.57
CA GLY A 177 10.21 10.50 15.42
C GLY A 177 11.32 10.61 14.37
N LYS A 178 12.59 10.68 14.80
CA LYS A 178 13.73 10.59 13.88
C LYS A 178 13.74 9.25 13.12
N ALA A 179 13.62 8.12 13.82
CA ALA A 179 13.58 6.81 13.18
C ALA A 179 12.40 6.66 12.20
N ALA A 180 11.21 7.16 12.58
CA ALA A 180 10.05 7.15 11.69
C ALA A 180 10.25 8.04 10.44
N PHE A 181 10.87 9.21 10.60
CA PHE A 181 11.18 10.11 9.48
C PHE A 181 12.26 9.52 8.56
N ASP A 182 13.36 9.02 9.12
CA ASP A 182 14.43 8.38 8.36
C ASP A 182 13.88 7.18 7.56
N ALA A 183 13.02 6.36 8.16
CA ALA A 183 12.35 5.26 7.47
C ALA A 183 11.38 5.72 6.37
N LEU A 184 10.67 6.83 6.59
CA LEU A 184 9.77 7.43 5.58
C LEU A 184 10.56 7.98 4.39
N VAL A 185 11.67 8.68 4.63
CA VAL A 185 12.55 9.23 3.59
C VAL A 185 13.29 8.12 2.86
N GLY A 186 13.78 7.12 3.59
CA GLY A 186 14.46 5.94 3.05
C GLY A 186 13.53 4.95 2.35
N GLN A 187 12.20 5.14 2.45
CA GLN A 187 11.23 4.27 1.79
C GLN A 187 11.38 4.40 0.26
N ARG A 188 12.03 3.40 -0.34
CA ARG A 188 12.10 3.24 -1.79
C ARG A 188 10.77 2.66 -2.28
N GLY A 189 10.10 3.41 -3.13
CA GLY A 189 8.76 3.06 -3.61
C GLY A 189 7.65 3.66 -2.74
N GLY A 190 6.63 4.17 -3.41
CA GLY A 190 5.39 4.69 -2.84
C GLY A 190 4.25 4.70 -3.85
N GLY A 191 4.49 4.17 -5.06
CA GLY A 191 3.55 4.15 -6.18
C GLY A 191 2.52 3.02 -6.12
N THR A 192 2.52 2.20 -5.07
CA THR A 192 1.45 1.20 -4.94
C THR A 192 0.15 1.91 -4.63
N GLY A 193 -0.82 1.72 -5.51
CA GLY A 193 -2.14 2.31 -5.40
C GLY A 193 -2.26 3.73 -5.94
N CYS A 194 -1.22 4.30 -6.54
CA CYS A 194 -1.26 5.58 -7.25
C CYS A 194 -0.64 5.38 -8.63
N GLY A 195 -1.33 5.75 -9.70
CA GLY A 195 -0.81 5.50 -11.05
C GLY A 195 -1.49 6.31 -12.14
N PRO A 196 -1.02 6.18 -13.39
CA PRO A 196 -1.71 6.78 -14.53
C PRO A 196 -3.10 6.16 -14.71
N ALA A 197 -4.02 6.92 -15.29
CA ALA A 197 -5.33 6.44 -15.67
C ALA A 197 -5.24 5.18 -16.56
N LEU A 198 -5.76 4.06 -16.06
CA LEU A 198 -5.94 2.82 -16.80
C LEU A 198 -7.23 2.84 -17.63
N LYS A 199 -7.31 1.96 -18.64
CA LYS A 199 -8.54 1.80 -19.45
C LYS A 199 -9.67 1.23 -18.58
N GLU A 200 -10.65 2.08 -18.30
CA GLU A 200 -11.85 1.72 -17.55
C GLU A 200 -12.88 1.06 -18.49
N ARG A 201 -13.30 -0.17 -18.16
CA ARG A 201 -14.28 -0.94 -18.96
C ARG A 201 -15.65 -1.06 -18.31
N ASN A 202 -15.73 -0.83 -17.01
CA ASN A 202 -16.94 -1.01 -16.22
C ASN A 202 -17.60 0.33 -15.92
N ALA A 203 -18.91 0.30 -15.66
CA ALA A 203 -19.67 1.47 -15.26
C ALA A 203 -19.16 2.03 -13.93
N VAL A 204 -19.21 3.36 -13.82
CA VAL A 204 -18.95 4.08 -12.57
C VAL A 204 -20.02 3.72 -11.55
N ARG A 205 -19.60 3.48 -10.32
CA ARG A 205 -20.48 3.19 -9.19
C ARG A 205 -20.06 3.99 -7.99
N GLN A 206 -21.00 4.23 -7.08
CA GLN A 206 -20.66 4.78 -5.78
C GLN A 206 -20.10 3.70 -4.88
N LEU A 207 -18.98 4.02 -4.23
CA LEU A 207 -18.36 3.16 -3.22
C LEU A 207 -19.36 2.94 -2.07
N ARG A 208 -19.45 1.70 -1.59
CA ARG A 208 -20.32 1.32 -0.47
C ARG A 208 -19.50 0.58 0.57
N SER A 209 -19.88 0.75 1.84
CA SER A 209 -19.39 -0.11 2.91
C SER A 209 -19.75 -1.57 2.62
N PRO A 210 -18.82 -2.53 2.82
CA PRO A 210 -19.13 -3.96 2.73
C PRO A 210 -20.26 -4.38 3.67
N ASN A 211 -20.34 -3.73 4.84
CA ASN A 211 -21.21 -4.08 5.96
C ASN A 211 -21.03 -5.55 6.35
N VAL A 212 -19.77 -5.94 6.55
CA VAL A 212 -19.44 -7.26 7.05
C VAL A 212 -19.86 -7.37 8.51
N GLY A 213 -20.74 -8.33 8.81
CA GLY A 213 -21.26 -8.51 10.16
C GLY A 213 -20.15 -8.76 11.18
N LYS A 214 -20.42 -8.52 12.47
CA LYS A 214 -19.45 -8.76 13.56
C LYS A 214 -18.94 -10.19 13.66
N ALA A 215 -19.70 -11.15 13.14
CA ALA A 215 -19.36 -12.57 13.10
C ALA A 215 -18.41 -12.93 11.94
N ALA A 216 -18.12 -11.99 11.04
CA ALA A 216 -17.22 -12.24 9.95
C ALA A 216 -15.76 -12.19 10.45
N HIS A 217 -14.98 -13.18 10.05
CA HIS A 217 -13.59 -13.34 10.46
C HIS A 217 -12.66 -13.51 9.27
N ALA A 218 -11.42 -13.03 9.42
CA ALA A 218 -10.33 -13.31 8.52
C ALA A 218 -9.18 -13.96 9.27
N ARG A 219 -8.63 -15.00 8.67
CA ARG A 219 -7.41 -15.65 9.10
C ARG A 219 -6.20 -14.87 8.61
N LEU A 220 -5.32 -14.52 9.54
CA LEU A 220 -4.07 -13.81 9.28
C LEU A 220 -2.98 -14.78 8.80
N GLY A 221 -1.87 -14.25 8.30
CA GLY A 221 -0.73 -15.06 7.82
C GLY A 221 -0.13 -15.99 8.90
N ASP A 222 -0.26 -15.61 10.18
CA ASP A 222 0.16 -16.40 11.34
C ASP A 222 -0.90 -17.42 11.81
N GLY A 223 -2.07 -17.46 11.17
CA GLY A 223 -3.17 -18.36 11.50
C GLY A 223 -4.20 -17.81 12.49
N THR A 224 -3.95 -16.64 13.11
CA THR A 224 -4.86 -15.97 14.04
C THR A 224 -6.15 -15.55 13.33
N LEU A 225 -7.28 -15.57 14.02
CA LEU A 225 -8.54 -15.02 13.51
C LEU A 225 -8.69 -13.57 13.98
N ASN A 226 -8.93 -12.65 13.03
CA ASN A 226 -9.30 -11.27 13.32
C ASN A 226 -10.74 -10.98 12.87
N THR A 227 -11.43 -10.09 13.55
CA THR A 227 -12.73 -9.59 13.10
C THR A 227 -12.55 -8.70 11.88
N VAL A 228 -13.36 -8.93 10.84
CA VAL A 228 -13.22 -8.18 9.59
C VAL A 228 -14.00 -6.86 9.57
N THR A 229 -14.58 -6.45 10.71
CA THR A 229 -15.20 -5.13 10.85
C THR A 229 -14.20 -3.99 10.60
N GLU A 230 -12.89 -4.29 10.63
CA GLU A 230 -11.84 -3.41 10.15
C GLU A 230 -11.99 -3.01 8.68
N TYR A 231 -12.64 -3.83 7.85
CA TYR A 231 -12.94 -3.56 6.44
C TYR A 231 -14.21 -2.75 6.20
N ASP A 232 -15.04 -2.56 7.22
CA ASP A 232 -16.20 -1.68 7.12
C ASP A 232 -15.80 -0.22 7.20
N ALA A 233 -16.69 0.62 6.64
CA ALA A 233 -16.53 2.05 6.71
C ALA A 233 -16.44 2.51 8.16
N LYS A 234 -15.69 3.58 8.42
CA LYS A 234 -15.47 4.13 9.77
C LYS A 234 -16.33 5.39 9.96
N PRO A 235 -17.56 5.30 10.48
CA PRO A 235 -18.46 6.47 10.54
C PRO A 235 -17.87 7.60 11.38
N GLU A 236 -17.16 7.25 12.46
CA GLU A 236 -16.53 8.19 13.39
C GLU A 236 -15.45 9.04 12.70
N PHE A 237 -14.83 8.51 11.64
CA PHE A 237 -13.72 9.15 10.93
C PHE A 237 -14.13 9.57 9.52
N GLY A 238 -15.31 10.19 9.39
CA GLY A 238 -15.79 10.70 8.11
C GLY A 238 -16.32 9.63 7.14
N ASN A 239 -16.72 8.47 7.67
CA ASN A 239 -17.29 7.36 6.90
C ASN A 239 -16.37 6.84 5.78
N VAL A 240 -15.08 6.71 6.09
CA VAL A 240 -14.06 6.26 5.13
C VAL A 240 -13.90 4.74 5.07
N LEU A 241 -13.48 4.24 3.91
CA LEU A 241 -13.03 2.87 3.69
C LEU A 241 -11.56 2.87 3.27
N TYR A 242 -10.83 1.86 3.71
CA TYR A 242 -9.45 1.65 3.27
C TYR A 242 -9.41 0.92 1.93
N PHE A 243 -8.49 1.34 1.08
CA PHE A 243 -8.06 0.53 -0.06
C PHE A 243 -6.62 0.10 0.16
N SER A 244 -6.33 -1.16 -0.13
CA SER A 244 -5.02 -1.76 0.10
C SER A 244 -4.28 -2.03 -1.21
N SER A 245 -2.95 -2.04 -1.16
CA SER A 245 -2.15 -2.50 -2.30
C SER A 245 -2.21 -4.01 -2.47
N ASN A 246 -2.53 -4.73 -1.41
CA ASN A 246 -2.57 -6.17 -1.36
C ASN A 246 -3.49 -6.69 -0.25
N THR A 247 -3.78 -7.98 -0.31
CA THR A 247 -4.66 -8.69 0.60
C THR A 247 -4.17 -10.10 0.96
N THR A 248 -2.95 -10.44 0.54
CA THR A 248 -2.22 -11.67 0.94
C THR A 248 -1.19 -11.38 2.03
N ASP A 249 -0.93 -12.38 2.90
CA ASP A 249 0.06 -12.37 3.99
C ASP A 249 0.09 -11.07 4.81
N VAL A 250 -1.08 -10.74 5.38
CA VAL A 250 -1.25 -9.55 6.20
C VAL A 250 -1.94 -9.92 7.52
N SER A 251 -1.37 -9.41 8.60
CA SER A 251 -2.07 -9.27 9.87
C SER A 251 -3.02 -8.07 9.73
N ALA A 252 -4.33 -8.30 9.74
CA ALA A 252 -5.35 -7.27 9.92
C ALA A 252 -5.29 -6.11 8.88
N GLY A 253 -5.90 -6.30 7.70
CA GLY A 253 -6.30 -5.13 6.90
C GLY A 253 -5.72 -4.99 5.49
N GLY A 254 -4.82 -5.88 5.04
CA GLY A 254 -4.02 -5.55 3.85
C GLY A 254 -3.01 -4.45 4.15
N ILE A 255 -2.12 -4.17 3.22
CA ILE A 255 -1.28 -2.98 3.35
C ILE A 255 -2.07 -1.78 2.81
N ALA A 256 -2.81 -1.13 3.71
CA ALA A 256 -3.60 0.05 3.39
C ALA A 256 -2.73 1.15 2.75
N ARG A 257 -3.25 1.75 1.68
CA ARG A 257 -2.56 2.81 0.90
C ARG A 257 -3.23 4.14 0.99
N GLY A 258 -4.50 4.13 1.31
CA GLY A 258 -5.26 5.32 1.51
C GLY A 258 -6.65 4.93 1.96
N MET A 259 -7.43 5.98 2.13
CA MET A 259 -8.79 5.94 2.57
C MET A 259 -9.62 6.92 1.76
N VAL A 260 -10.84 6.54 1.44
CA VAL A 260 -11.79 7.40 0.74
C VAL A 260 -13.19 7.21 1.31
N LYS A 261 -14.01 8.25 1.26
CA LYS A 261 -15.37 8.20 1.81
C LYS A 261 -16.27 7.24 1.03
N VAL A 262 -17.16 6.58 1.75
CA VAL A 262 -18.35 5.95 1.14
C VAL A 262 -19.07 6.99 0.29
N GLY A 263 -19.57 6.58 -0.87
CA GLY A 263 -20.15 7.50 -1.86
C GLY A 263 -19.11 8.15 -2.79
N THR A 264 -17.82 7.83 -2.66
CA THR A 264 -16.83 8.23 -3.68
C THR A 264 -17.04 7.44 -4.98
N PRO A 265 -17.01 8.08 -6.16
CA PRO A 265 -17.15 7.37 -7.42
C PRO A 265 -15.94 6.46 -7.71
N VAL A 266 -16.22 5.20 -8.03
CA VAL A 266 -15.22 4.16 -8.33
C VAL A 266 -15.58 3.38 -9.57
N VAL A 267 -14.58 2.78 -10.21
CA VAL A 267 -14.74 1.81 -11.28
C VAL A 267 -14.01 0.53 -10.88
N THR A 268 -14.71 -0.60 -10.87
CA THR A 268 -14.04 -1.90 -10.70
C THR A 268 -13.22 -2.20 -11.94
N LEU A 269 -11.94 -2.48 -11.78
CA LEU A 269 -11.04 -2.89 -12.86
C LEU A 269 -10.85 -4.40 -12.89
N ASP A 270 -10.82 -5.01 -11.70
CA ASP A 270 -10.64 -6.44 -11.53
C ASP A 270 -11.32 -6.92 -10.24
N ALA A 271 -11.48 -8.23 -10.11
CA ALA A 271 -11.94 -8.89 -8.90
C ALA A 271 -11.49 -10.34 -8.88
N PHE A 272 -11.38 -10.91 -7.68
CA PHE A 272 -11.26 -12.36 -7.57
C PHE A 272 -12.59 -13.03 -7.96
N PRO A 273 -12.53 -14.12 -8.75
CA PRO A 273 -13.73 -14.87 -9.13
C PRO A 273 -14.25 -15.81 -8.04
N TYR A 274 -13.70 -15.75 -6.82
CA TYR A 274 -14.01 -16.61 -5.66
C TYR A 274 -14.09 -15.76 -4.37
N CYS A 275 -14.75 -16.28 -3.33
CA CYS A 275 -14.70 -15.65 -2.00
C CYS A 275 -13.30 -15.80 -1.39
N ASP A 276 -12.82 -14.78 -0.67
CA ASP A 276 -11.48 -14.81 -0.10
C ASP A 276 -11.29 -16.03 0.81
N PRO A 277 -10.35 -16.96 0.49
CA PRO A 277 -10.08 -18.14 1.31
C PRO A 277 -9.50 -17.79 2.69
N ASN A 278 -8.99 -16.57 2.87
CA ASN A 278 -8.58 -16.06 4.16
C ASN A 278 -9.76 -15.54 4.98
N SER A 279 -10.98 -15.48 4.42
CA SER A 279 -12.21 -15.18 5.16
C SER A 279 -13.03 -16.45 5.37
N ASP A 280 -14.00 -16.40 6.27
CA ASP A 280 -15.10 -17.37 6.43
C ASP A 280 -16.09 -17.39 5.24
N GLY A 281 -15.61 -17.07 4.02
CA GLY A 281 -16.43 -16.96 2.81
C GLY A 281 -17.31 -15.71 2.76
N THR A 282 -17.13 -14.75 3.67
CA THR A 282 -17.94 -13.52 3.71
C THR A 282 -17.40 -12.40 2.83
N LEU A 283 -16.14 -12.46 2.42
CA LEU A 283 -15.46 -11.41 1.67
C LEU A 283 -15.11 -11.82 0.24
N LEU A 284 -15.07 -10.83 -0.63
CA LEU A 284 -14.34 -10.85 -1.90
C LEU A 284 -13.56 -9.54 -2.03
N TRP A 285 -12.55 -9.50 -2.88
CA TRP A 285 -11.80 -8.28 -3.15
C TRP A 285 -11.97 -7.79 -4.57
N ARG A 286 -12.16 -6.49 -4.71
CA ARG A 286 -12.28 -5.78 -5.99
C ARG A 286 -11.11 -4.84 -6.13
N TYR A 287 -10.38 -4.95 -7.23
CA TYR A 287 -9.41 -3.95 -7.59
C TYR A 287 -10.15 -2.80 -8.27
N VAL A 288 -10.12 -1.61 -7.67
CA VAL A 288 -10.87 -0.46 -8.15
C VAL A 288 -9.95 0.67 -8.57
N ALA A 289 -10.43 1.49 -9.51
CA ALA A 289 -9.97 2.84 -9.76
C ALA A 289 -10.88 3.81 -8.99
N ILE A 290 -10.30 4.70 -8.19
CA ILE A 290 -11.04 5.74 -7.47
C ILE A 290 -10.97 7.02 -8.30
N ARG A 291 -12.13 7.58 -8.61
CA ARG A 291 -12.22 8.83 -9.38
C ARG A 291 -12.18 10.00 -8.40
N THR A 292 -11.08 10.74 -8.48
CA THR A 292 -10.90 12.04 -7.85
C THR A 292 -11.72 13.05 -8.67
N GLY A 293 -12.66 13.76 -8.02
CA GLY A 293 -13.59 14.68 -8.69
C GLY A 293 -12.92 15.91 -9.33
N ALA A 294 -11.61 16.11 -9.13
CA ALA A 294 -10.84 17.17 -9.75
C ALA A 294 -10.12 16.65 -10.99
N THR A 295 -10.74 16.84 -12.15
CA THR A 295 -10.07 16.82 -13.46
C THR A 295 -9.50 18.19 -13.84
N ALA A 296 -9.44 19.14 -12.88
CA ALA A 296 -8.84 20.44 -13.11
C ALA A 296 -7.33 20.26 -13.37
N ALA A 297 -6.89 20.60 -14.57
CA ALA A 297 -5.50 20.65 -15.04
C ALA A 297 -4.78 19.32 -15.37
N GLY A 298 -5.44 18.37 -16.04
CA GLY A 298 -4.71 17.35 -16.83
C GLY A 298 -3.92 16.29 -16.04
N HIS A 299 -4.01 16.29 -14.71
CA HIS A 299 -3.39 15.27 -13.87
C HIS A 299 -4.18 13.95 -13.97
N ARG A 300 -3.64 13.01 -14.76
CA ARG A 300 -4.17 11.65 -14.95
C ARG A 300 -3.90 10.71 -13.76
N LYS A 301 -3.44 11.21 -12.61
CA LYS A 301 -3.13 10.38 -11.45
C LYS A 301 -4.44 9.86 -10.87
N ARG A 302 -4.55 8.54 -10.78
CA ARG A 302 -5.68 7.83 -10.21
C ARG A 302 -5.18 7.02 -9.02
N MET A 303 -6.10 6.82 -8.09
CA MET A 303 -5.85 5.94 -6.96
C MET A 303 -6.45 4.57 -7.27
N TYR A 304 -5.73 3.53 -6.88
CA TYR A 304 -6.01 2.15 -7.17
C TYR A 304 -5.82 1.31 -5.93
N GLY A 305 -6.57 0.23 -5.82
CA GLY A 305 -6.35 -0.72 -4.75
C GLY A 305 -7.45 -1.75 -4.64
N TRP A 306 -7.17 -2.74 -3.82
CA TRP A 306 -8.13 -3.73 -3.41
C TRP A 306 -9.04 -3.12 -2.35
N ILE A 307 -10.34 -3.17 -2.61
CA ILE A 307 -11.39 -2.81 -1.67
C ILE A 307 -12.20 -4.08 -1.36
N PRO A 308 -12.48 -4.35 -0.08
CA PRO A 308 -13.29 -5.48 0.32
C PRO A 308 -14.74 -5.27 -0.13
N ALA A 309 -15.44 -6.37 -0.41
CA ALA A 309 -16.87 -6.38 -0.64
C ALA A 309 -17.47 -7.67 -0.10
N ARG A 310 -18.76 -7.65 0.21
CA ARG A 310 -19.48 -8.86 0.64
C ARG A 310 -19.48 -9.92 -0.47
N CYS A 311 -19.11 -11.15 -0.15
CA CYS A 311 -19.13 -12.25 -1.10
C CYS A 311 -20.57 -12.62 -1.50
N PRO A 312 -20.90 -12.65 -2.81
CA PRO A 312 -22.17 -13.17 -3.30
C PRO A 312 -22.33 -14.65 -2.96
N ALA A 313 -23.56 -15.07 -2.63
CA ALA A 313 -23.88 -16.46 -2.32
C ALA A 313 -23.39 -17.44 -3.40
N ARG A 314 -23.57 -17.08 -4.68
CA ARG A 314 -23.14 -17.90 -5.84
C ARG A 314 -21.64 -18.18 -5.94
N LEU A 315 -20.80 -17.48 -5.18
CA LEU A 315 -19.34 -17.65 -5.20
C LEU A 315 -18.80 -18.39 -3.98
N LYS A 316 -19.64 -18.73 -2.99
CA LYS A 316 -19.21 -19.34 -1.73
C LYS A 316 -18.52 -20.68 -1.91
N ASP A 317 -18.98 -21.48 -2.87
CA ASP A 317 -18.47 -22.83 -3.11
C ASP A 317 -17.51 -22.91 -4.30
N VAL A 318 -17.16 -21.75 -4.89
CA VAL A 318 -16.21 -21.69 -6.00
C VAL A 318 -14.80 -21.76 -5.44
N ALA A 319 -14.11 -22.87 -5.68
CA ALA A 319 -12.72 -23.04 -5.27
C ALA A 319 -11.81 -22.01 -5.96
N PRO A 320 -10.79 -21.47 -5.27
CA PRO A 320 -9.75 -20.67 -5.92
C PRO A 320 -9.01 -21.51 -6.98
N PRO A 321 -8.50 -20.88 -8.06
CA PRO A 321 -7.65 -21.56 -9.03
C PRO A 321 -6.45 -22.21 -8.32
N ARG A 322 -6.09 -23.43 -8.74
CA ARG A 322 -4.88 -24.13 -8.28
C ARG A 322 -3.63 -23.58 -8.95
#